data_AF-A0A7Y7UJ41-F1
#
_entry.id   AF-A0A7Y7UJ41-F1
#
_cell.length_a   1.000
_cell.length_b   1.000
_cell.length_c   1.000
_cell.angle_alpha   90.00
_cell.angle_beta   90.00
_cell.angle_gamma   90.00
#
_symmetry.space_group_name_H-M   'P 1'
#
loop_
_entity.id
_entity.type
_entity.pdbx_description
1 polymer ?
#
loop_
_entity_poly.entity_id
_entity_poly.type
_entity_poly.pdbx_seq_one_letter_code
_entity_poly.pdbx_strand_id
1 'polypeptide(L)' 'MSARTVKFDEFLKKQLESPEFREGFEEETSKLDSAVALMSAREAQGLTQRELAERAGVNRK' A
#
# COMPACT_ATOMS: atom_id res chain seq x y z
N MET A 1 27.59 -21.21 -8.23
CA MET A 1 26.13 -21.42 -8.12
C MET A 1 25.45 -20.10 -8.48
N SER A 2 24.79 -20.01 -9.64
CA SER A 2 24.04 -18.81 -10.01
C SER A 2 22.74 -18.78 -9.21
N ALA A 3 22.43 -17.67 -8.53
CA ALA A 3 21.16 -17.52 -7.83
C ALA A 3 20.01 -17.58 -8.84
N ARG A 4 18.99 -18.41 -8.58
CA ARG A 4 17.78 -18.47 -9.39
C ARG A 4 16.93 -17.25 -9.04
N THR A 5 16.89 -16.26 -9.92
CA THR A 5 16.01 -15.09 -9.80
C THR A 5 14.62 -15.45 -10.34
N VAL A 6 13.59 -15.30 -9.52
CA VAL A 6 12.18 -15.43 -9.93
C VAL A 6 11.62 -14.02 -10.13
N LYS A 7 10.81 -13.80 -11.17
CA LYS A 7 10.10 -12.53 -11.34
C LYS A 7 9.06 -12.39 -10.23
N PHE A 8 9.02 -11.23 -9.58
CA PHE A 8 8.11 -10.99 -8.47
C PHE A 8 6.64 -11.25 -8.86
N ASP A 9 6.20 -10.80 -10.03
CA ASP A 9 4.82 -11.00 -10.49
C ASP A 9 4.46 -12.48 -10.64
N GLU A 10 5.40 -13.30 -11.12
CA GLU A 10 5.21 -14.75 -11.24
C GLU A 10 5.17 -15.42 -9.85
N PHE A 11 5.99 -14.92 -8.92
CA PHE A 11 5.96 -15.39 -7.53
C PHE A 11 4.65 -15.01 -6.84
N LEU A 12 4.23 -13.75 -6.96
CA LEU A 12 2.99 -13.24 -6.38
C LEU A 12 1.78 -13.98 -6.94
N LYS A 13 1.73 -14.20 -8.26
CA LYS A 13 0.65 -14.98 -8.89
C LYS A 13 0.50 -16.37 -8.27
N LYS A 14 1.62 -17.05 -7.96
CA LYS A 14 1.61 -18.35 -7.28
C LYS A 14 1.15 -18.24 -5.83
N GLN A 15 1.55 -17.20 -5.10
CA GLN A 15 1.09 -17.00 -3.72
C GLN A 15 -0.42 -16.76 -3.67
N LEU A 16 -0.96 -15.98 -4.62
CA LEU A 16 -2.39 -15.70 -4.75
C LEU A 16 -3.25 -16.91 -5.10
N GLU A 17 -2.66 -18.08 -5.39
CA GLU A 17 -3.42 -19.35 -5.54
C GLU A 17 -3.94 -19.87 -4.19
N SER A 18 -3.28 -19.54 -3.06
CA SER A 18 -3.82 -19.81 -1.72
C SER A 18 -4.96 -18.84 -1.40
N PRO A 19 -6.17 -19.32 -1.06
CA PRO A 19 -7.30 -18.47 -0.70
C PRO A 19 -7.01 -17.58 0.52
N GLU A 20 -6.36 -18.13 1.55
CA GLU A 20 -6.06 -17.41 2.78
C GLU A 20 -5.03 -16.29 2.55
N PHE A 21 -4.01 -16.58 1.72
CA PHE A 21 -3.05 -15.55 1.33
C PHE A 21 -3.71 -14.47 0.47
N ARG A 22 -4.57 -14.87 -0.49
CA ARG A 22 -5.28 -13.92 -1.35
C ARG A 22 -6.15 -12.96 -0.55
N GLU A 23 -6.94 -13.48 0.40
CA GLU A 23 -7.82 -12.66 1.24
C GLU A 23 -7.02 -11.60 2.00
N GLY A 24 -5.94 -12.01 2.68
CA GLY A 24 -5.07 -11.06 3.39
C GLY A 24 -4.38 -10.07 2.45
N PHE A 25 -3.95 -10.52 1.27
CA PHE A 25 -3.33 -9.65 0.28
C PHE A 25 -4.31 -8.59 -0.26
N GLU A 26 -5.54 -8.98 -0.56
CA GLU A 26 -6.59 -8.07 -1.03
C GLU A 26 -7.01 -7.07 0.06
N GLU A 27 -7.14 -7.51 1.31
CA GLU A 27 -7.44 -6.62 2.45
C GLU A 27 -6.36 -5.54 2.63
N GLU A 28 -5.08 -5.94 2.65
CA GLU A 28 -3.98 -5.01 2.81
C GLU A 28 -3.78 -4.11 1.58
N THR A 29 -4.02 -4.63 0.37
CA THR A 29 -3.99 -3.82 -0.86
C THR A 29 -5.04 -2.72 -0.83
N SER A 30 -6.26 -3.02 -0.37
CA SER A 30 -7.33 -2.02 -0.23
C SER A 30 -6.97 -0.88 0.75
N LYS A 31 -6.34 -1.22 1.87
CA LYS A 31 -5.81 -0.24 2.84
C LYS A 31 -4.72 0.62 2.20
N LEU A 32 -3.80 -0.01 1.46
CA LEU A 32 -2.72 0.68 0.77
C LEU A 32 -3.26 1.64 -0.31
N ASP A 33 -4.21 1.20 -1.13
CA ASP A 33 -4.83 2.02 -2.17
C ASP A 33 -5.47 3.28 -1.58
N SER A 34 -6.18 3.13 -0.46
CA SER A 34 -6.77 4.25 0.27
C SER A 34 -5.69 5.22 0.78
N ALA A 35 -4.59 4.69 1.32
CA ALA A 35 -3.46 5.50 1.79
C ALA A 35 -2.76 6.24 0.64
N VAL A 36 -2.57 5.58 -0.51
CA VAL A 36 -1.95 6.17 -1.71
C VAL A 36 -2.84 7.27 -2.30
N ALA A 37 -4.16 7.06 -2.35
CA ALA A 37 -5.10 8.07 -2.81
C ALA A 37 -5.07 9.32 -1.92
N LEU A 38 -5.06 9.13 -0.58
CA LEU A 38 -4.93 10.22 0.37
C LEU A 38 -3.59 10.94 0.24
N MET A 39 -2.48 10.20 0.12
CA MET A 39 -1.14 10.74 -0.07
C MET A 39 -1.06 11.59 -1.35
N SER A 40 -1.58 11.08 -2.46
CA SER A 40 -1.58 11.76 -3.75
C SER A 40 -2.39 13.06 -3.69
N ALA A 41 -3.58 13.02 -3.06
CA ALA A 41 -4.41 14.22 -2.88
C ALA A 41 -3.79 15.25 -1.93
N ARG A 42 -3.07 14.80 -0.89
CA ARG A 42 -2.30 15.65 0.04
C ARG A 42 -1.19 16.38 -0.71
N GLU A 43 -0.42 15.64 -1.51
CA GLU A 43 0.73 16.16 -2.26
C GLU A 43 0.31 17.09 -3.40
N ALA A 44 -0.78 16.78 -4.10
CA ALA A 44 -1.37 17.66 -5.09
C ALA A 44 -1.81 19.02 -4.52
N GLN A 45 -2.13 19.07 -3.22
CA GLN A 45 -2.44 20.31 -2.49
C GLN A 45 -1.20 20.97 -1.86
N GLY A 46 -0.01 20.41 -2.04
CA GLY A 46 1.24 20.94 -1.46
C GLY A 46 1.33 20.81 0.07
N LEU A 47 0.54 19.94 0.69
CA LEU A 47 0.47 19.82 2.15
C LEU A 47 1.52 18.84 2.67
N THR A 48 2.18 19.20 3.76
CA THR A 48 2.92 18.23 4.59
C THR A 48 1.94 17.32 5.35
N GLN A 49 2.43 16.18 5.84
CA GLN A 49 1.63 15.31 6.72
C GLN A 49 1.15 16.03 7.98
N ARG A 50 1.97 16.96 8.53
CA ARG A 50 1.59 17.76 9.71
C ARG A 50 0.41 18.67 9.42
N GLU A 51 0.45 19.39 8.31
CA GLU A 51 -0.64 20.31 7.94
C GLU A 51 -1.92 19.56 7.62
N LEU A 52 -1.84 18.38 6.97
CA LEU A 52 -3.02 17.53 6.77
C LEU A 52 -3.62 17.09 8.12
N ALA A 53 -2.78 16.64 9.07
CA ALA A 53 -3.24 16.19 10.37
C ALA A 53 -3.92 17.32 11.17
N GLU A 54 -3.32 18.52 11.17
CA GLU A 54 -3.91 19.71 11.78
C GLU A 54 -5.27 20.07 11.18
N ARG A 55 -5.40 20.01 9.84
CA ARG A 55 -6.69 20.27 9.14
C ARG A 55 -7.75 19.22 9.42
N ALA A 56 -7.34 17.95 9.52
CA ALA A 56 -8.25 16.83 9.79
C ALA A 56 -8.58 16.68 11.29
N GLY A 57 -7.97 17.47 12.18
CA GLY A 57 -8.16 17.35 13.63
C GLY A 57 -7.65 16.02 14.20
N VAL A 58 -6.69 15.38 13.53
CA VAL A 58 -6.12 14.09 13.94
C VAL A 58 -4.69 14.26 14.42
N ASN A 59 -4.24 13.35 15.28
CA ASN A 59 -2.85 13.36 15.75
C ASN A 59 -1.92 12.85 14.64
N ARG A 60 -0.88 13.63 14.32
CA ARG A 60 0.27 13.15 13.54
C ARG A 60 1.17 12.31 14.46
N LYS A 61 0.92 11.00 14.53
CA LYS A 61 1.88 10.06 15.13
C LYS A 61 3.14 9.93 14.27
#